data_AF-A0A0C5W282-F1
#
_entry.id   AF-A0A0C5W282-F1
#
_cell.length_a   1.000
_cell.length_b   1.000
_cell.length_c   1.000
_cell.angle_alpha   90.00
_cell.angle_beta   90.00
_cell.angle_gamma   90.00
#
_symmetry.space_group_name_H-M   'P 1'
#
loop_
_entity.id
_entity.type
_entity.pdbx_description
1 polymer ?
#
loop_
_entity_poly.entity_id
_entity_poly.type
_entity_poly.pdbx_seq_one_letter_code
_entity_poly.pdbx_strand_id
1 'polypeptide(L)'
;MFNVDEVRADFPILEQQVNGQPLVYLDNAATTQKPNQVIDALSDYYRCDNANVHRGAHTLSDRSTHKFEAAREKVRDFIRAAHSHEIIWTKGTTESINLVAYCYGSMVLEEGDTVLVSAMEHHSNIVPWQLVAARKNAQVLPIPVSDKGEMAIETLETMLQQHSVKMVAIAHVSNALGTINPIREVIDLAHRHGAKVLVDGAQGISHWPVDVQKLDVDFYAFSGHKMFAPTGIGVLYGKEELLNAMPPFLGGGEMIETVSFAGTTFNQLPFKFEAGTPNIADVIGLGAAIDYLEQFDRQQLIDHELDILNYAFKRAEECQGINVVGQAQHRAGVLSFNLQGAHPSDVGMLLDQQGVAVRTGHHCAQPIMAQLGIPGTVRASFSIYNHRQDIDRLFAALEKVKQFL
;
A
#
# COMPACT_ATOMS: atom_id res chain seq x y z
N MET A 1 -13.06 2.66 24.63
CA MET A 1 -12.12 3.78 24.57
C MET A 1 -10.80 3.18 24.17
N PHE A 2 -10.23 3.63 23.06
CA PHE A 2 -8.97 3.12 22.54
C PHE A 2 -7.84 3.41 23.51
N ASN A 3 -7.07 2.38 23.86
CA ASN A 3 -5.92 2.47 24.73
C ASN A 3 -4.67 2.10 23.94
N VAL A 4 -3.85 3.10 23.61
CA VAL A 4 -2.63 2.91 22.81
C VAL A 4 -1.61 2.02 23.53
N ASP A 5 -1.55 2.02 24.86
CA ASP A 5 -0.58 1.22 25.60
C ASP A 5 -0.93 -0.27 25.57
N GLU A 6 -2.23 -0.61 25.59
CA GLU A 6 -2.71 -1.98 25.37
C GLU A 6 -2.37 -2.46 23.96
N VAL A 7 -2.62 -1.63 22.94
CA VAL A 7 -2.28 -1.95 21.55
C VAL A 7 -0.77 -2.13 21.39
N ARG A 8 0.05 -1.23 21.97
CA ARG A 8 1.52 -1.32 21.90
C ARG A 8 2.06 -2.61 22.49
N ALA A 9 1.43 -3.13 23.55
CA ALA A 9 1.85 -4.39 24.19
C ALA A 9 1.70 -5.62 23.27
N ASP A 10 0.85 -5.55 22.25
CA ASP A 10 0.75 -6.61 21.24
C ASP A 10 1.97 -6.66 20.31
N PHE A 11 2.77 -5.59 20.20
CA PHE A 11 3.88 -5.48 19.26
C PHE A 11 5.24 -5.65 19.98
N PRO A 12 5.75 -6.89 20.12
CA PRO A 12 6.92 -7.17 20.97
C PRO A 12 8.20 -6.42 20.54
N ILE A 13 8.32 -6.04 19.27
CA ILE A 13 9.46 -5.29 18.76
C ILE A 13 9.55 -3.86 19.32
N LEU A 14 8.44 -3.27 19.77
CA LEU A 14 8.43 -1.90 20.29
C LEU A 14 9.11 -1.77 21.67
N GLU A 15 9.37 -2.88 22.36
CA GLU A 15 10.11 -2.91 23.63
C GLU A 15 11.64 -2.94 23.44
N GLN A 16 12.12 -3.04 22.20
CA GLN A 16 13.56 -3.12 21.92
C GLN A 16 14.29 -1.82 22.25
N GLN A 17 15.59 -1.98 22.54
CA GLN A 17 16.54 -0.86 22.56
C GLN A 17 17.38 -0.88 21.28
N VAL A 18 17.51 0.28 20.65
CA VAL A 18 18.33 0.52 19.46
C VAL A 18 19.35 1.61 19.82
N ASN A 19 20.64 1.34 19.57
CA ASN A 19 21.74 2.25 19.93
C ASN A 19 21.73 2.66 21.42
N GLY A 20 21.31 1.74 22.31
CA GLY A 20 21.20 1.99 23.76
C GLY A 20 20.04 2.92 24.17
N GLN A 21 19.11 3.20 23.25
CA GLN A 21 17.92 4.02 23.49
C GLN A 21 16.65 3.18 23.25
N PRO A 22 15.53 3.42 23.97
CA PRO A 22 14.28 2.74 23.65
C PRO A 22 13.80 3.09 22.23
N LEU A 23 13.34 2.12 21.45
CA LEU A 23 12.93 2.34 20.07
C LEU A 23 11.74 3.31 19.95
N VAL A 24 11.85 4.27 19.03
CA VAL A 24 10.74 5.08 18.50
C VAL A 24 10.62 4.76 17.02
N TYR A 25 9.65 3.92 16.66
CA TYR A 25 9.47 3.46 15.28
C TYR A 25 8.48 4.35 14.53
N LEU A 26 8.99 5.16 13.59
CA LEU A 26 8.24 6.11 12.76
C LEU A 26 8.48 5.87 11.25
N ASP A 27 8.76 4.64 10.82
CA ASP A 27 8.87 4.24 9.40
C ASP A 27 7.73 3.27 8.96
N ASN A 28 6.56 3.44 9.56
CA ASN A 28 5.36 2.64 9.32
C ASN A 28 4.90 2.64 7.85
N ALA A 29 5.05 3.76 7.14
CA ALA A 29 4.69 3.86 5.72
C ALA A 29 5.65 3.06 4.82
N ALA A 30 6.81 2.59 5.31
CA ALA A 30 7.61 1.59 4.61
C ALA A 30 7.16 0.17 4.96
N THR A 31 6.98 -0.13 6.24
CA THR A 31 6.45 -1.40 6.74
C THR A 31 5.97 -1.22 8.17
N THR A 32 4.85 -1.84 8.53
CA THR A 32 4.36 -1.80 9.92
C THR A 32 4.96 -2.96 10.71
N GLN A 33 5.00 -2.80 12.03
CA GLN A 33 5.33 -3.90 12.95
C GLN A 33 4.20 -4.94 13.01
N LYS A 34 4.48 -6.11 13.59
CA LYS A 34 3.54 -7.26 13.58
C LYS A 34 3.10 -7.51 15.03
N PRO A 35 1.80 -7.62 15.30
CA PRO A 35 1.31 -7.99 16.61
C PRO A 35 1.54 -9.49 16.85
N ASN A 36 1.57 -9.92 18.12
CA ASN A 36 1.77 -11.32 18.50
C ASN A 36 0.76 -12.26 17.81
N GLN A 37 -0.48 -11.83 17.65
CA GLN A 37 -1.57 -12.56 16.98
C GLN A 37 -1.19 -12.97 15.55
N VAL A 38 -0.49 -12.10 14.82
CA VAL A 38 0.02 -12.43 13.47
C VAL A 38 1.20 -13.38 13.57
N ILE A 39 2.16 -13.11 14.45
CA ILE A 39 3.36 -13.94 14.63
C ILE A 39 2.97 -15.38 15.01
N ASP A 40 2.03 -15.52 15.94
CA ASP A 40 1.52 -16.80 16.42
C ASP A 40 0.77 -17.54 15.32
N ALA A 41 -0.04 -16.86 14.49
CA ALA A 41 -0.73 -17.50 13.36
C ALA A 41 0.25 -18.16 12.37
N LEU A 42 1.40 -17.52 12.08
CA LEU A 42 2.44 -18.11 11.24
C LEU A 42 3.12 -19.29 11.95
N SER A 43 3.49 -19.08 13.21
CA SER A 43 4.17 -20.09 14.05
C SER A 43 3.33 -21.37 14.17
N ASP A 44 2.03 -21.21 14.44
CA ASP A 44 1.08 -22.31 14.61
C ASP A 44 0.82 -23.04 13.30
N TYR A 45 0.69 -22.33 12.17
CA TYR A 45 0.61 -22.98 10.87
C TYR A 45 1.81 -23.91 10.65
N TYR A 46 3.03 -23.40 10.82
CA TYR A 46 4.23 -24.21 10.58
C TYR A 46 4.43 -25.35 11.58
N ARG A 47 4.02 -25.15 12.83
CA ARG A 47 4.13 -26.19 13.88
C ARG A 47 3.08 -27.28 13.77
N CYS A 48 1.87 -26.95 13.31
CA CYS A 48 0.70 -27.82 13.48
C CYS A 48 0.01 -28.26 12.17
N ASP A 49 0.08 -27.43 11.11
CA ASP A 49 -0.77 -27.61 9.92
C ASP A 49 -0.04 -27.64 8.58
N ASN A 50 1.26 -27.31 8.53
CA ASN A 50 2.02 -27.17 7.29
C ASN A 50 1.80 -28.31 6.27
N ALA A 51 1.14 -27.97 5.18
CA ALA A 51 0.96 -28.78 3.99
C ALA A 51 0.63 -27.88 2.79
N ASN A 52 0.80 -28.41 1.58
CA ASN A 52 0.34 -27.71 0.39
C ASN A 52 -1.20 -27.66 0.35
N VAL A 53 -1.76 -26.66 -0.34
CA VAL A 53 -3.21 -26.43 -0.46
C VAL A 53 -3.80 -27.04 -1.74
N HIS A 54 -5.13 -27.22 -1.77
CA HIS A 54 -5.95 -27.65 -2.92
C HIS A 54 -5.72 -29.05 -3.52
N ARG A 55 -4.58 -29.71 -3.26
CA ARG A 55 -4.21 -30.97 -3.95
C ARG A 55 -4.06 -32.21 -3.06
N GLY A 56 -4.05 -32.06 -1.73
CA GLY A 56 -3.86 -33.20 -0.83
C GLY A 56 -5.20 -33.77 -0.35
N ALA A 57 -5.36 -35.09 -0.45
CA ALA A 57 -6.51 -35.81 0.11
C ALA A 57 -6.37 -36.13 1.61
N HIS A 58 -5.43 -35.47 2.29
CA HIS A 58 -5.07 -35.77 3.68
C HIS A 58 -5.38 -34.56 4.58
N THR A 59 -5.66 -34.85 5.85
CA THR A 59 -6.16 -33.88 6.83
C THR A 59 -5.32 -32.61 6.96
N LEU A 60 -3.99 -32.69 6.88
CA LEU A 60 -3.13 -31.50 6.89
C LEU A 60 -3.36 -30.56 5.70
N SER A 61 -3.57 -31.11 4.50
CA SER A 61 -3.84 -30.32 3.30
C SER A 61 -5.24 -29.71 3.35
N ASP A 62 -6.24 -30.46 3.84
CA ASP A 62 -7.59 -29.93 4.05
C ASP A 62 -7.60 -28.77 5.04
N ARG A 63 -6.94 -28.92 6.21
CA ARG A 63 -6.83 -27.86 7.22
C ARG A 63 -6.09 -26.63 6.69
N SER A 64 -4.98 -26.82 5.98
CA SER A 64 -4.24 -25.73 5.34
C SER A 64 -5.09 -25.00 4.29
N THR A 65 -5.82 -25.76 3.47
CA THR A 65 -6.70 -25.20 2.43
C THR A 65 -7.84 -24.40 3.05
N HIS A 66 -8.49 -24.90 4.10
CA HIS A 66 -9.53 -24.16 4.80
C HIS A 66 -9.00 -22.86 5.40
N LYS A 67 -7.83 -22.87 6.04
CA LYS A 67 -7.23 -21.64 6.59
C LYS A 67 -6.85 -20.63 5.50
N PHE A 68 -6.31 -21.13 4.38
CA PHE A 68 -5.92 -20.33 3.24
C PHE A 68 -7.12 -19.63 2.58
N GLU A 69 -8.20 -20.37 2.29
CA GLU A 69 -9.41 -19.79 1.69
C GLU A 69 -10.21 -18.93 2.70
N ALA A 70 -10.18 -19.25 4.00
CA ALA A 70 -10.75 -18.37 5.02
C ALA A 70 -10.07 -16.99 5.06
N ALA A 71 -8.76 -16.90 4.78
CA ALA A 71 -8.10 -15.60 4.65
C ALA A 71 -8.60 -14.82 3.42
N ARG A 72 -8.96 -15.50 2.32
CA ARG A 72 -9.54 -14.86 1.13
C ARG A 72 -10.92 -14.27 1.42
N GLU A 73 -11.75 -15.03 2.13
CA GLU A 73 -13.06 -14.58 2.61
C GLU A 73 -12.94 -13.36 3.52
N LYS A 74 -11.97 -13.35 4.44
CA LYS A 74 -11.67 -12.19 5.29
C LYS A 74 -11.28 -10.97 4.48
N VAL A 75 -10.43 -11.13 3.45
CA VAL A 75 -10.08 -10.02 2.56
C VAL A 75 -11.30 -9.51 1.80
N ARG A 76 -12.14 -10.40 1.26
CA ARG A 76 -13.39 -10.02 0.60
C ARG A 76 -14.24 -9.15 1.53
N ASP A 77 -14.47 -9.60 2.76
CA ASP A 77 -15.30 -8.87 3.73
C ASP A 77 -14.65 -7.55 4.13
N PHE A 78 -13.34 -7.55 4.36
CA PHE A 78 -12.56 -6.38 4.78
C PHE A 78 -12.64 -5.22 3.79
N ILE A 79 -12.62 -5.50 2.48
CA ILE A 79 -12.74 -4.49 1.42
C ILE A 79 -14.15 -4.41 0.83
N ARG A 80 -15.08 -5.24 1.35
CA ARG A 80 -16.45 -5.41 0.86
C ARG A 80 -16.49 -5.70 -0.64
N ALA A 81 -15.67 -6.62 -1.13
CA ALA A 81 -15.80 -7.17 -2.48
C ALA A 81 -17.07 -8.04 -2.58
N ALA A 82 -17.63 -8.18 -3.79
CA ALA A 82 -18.86 -8.95 -3.98
C ALA A 82 -18.58 -10.45 -3.81
N HIS A 83 -17.44 -10.91 -4.34
CA HIS A 83 -17.07 -12.32 -4.34
C HIS A 83 -15.61 -12.52 -3.95
N SER A 84 -15.29 -13.66 -3.32
CA SER A 84 -13.92 -13.96 -2.91
C SER A 84 -13.02 -14.32 -4.08
N HIS A 85 -13.56 -14.82 -5.19
CA HIS A 85 -12.77 -15.06 -6.42
C HIS A 85 -12.30 -13.77 -7.11
N GLU A 86 -12.79 -12.60 -6.70
CA GLU A 86 -12.28 -11.28 -7.13
C GLU A 86 -10.98 -10.89 -6.42
N ILE A 87 -10.59 -11.65 -5.38
CA ILE A 87 -9.38 -11.44 -4.59
C ILE A 87 -8.28 -12.34 -5.12
N ILE A 88 -7.23 -11.74 -5.67
CA ILE A 88 -6.06 -12.44 -6.22
C ILE A 88 -4.87 -12.25 -5.28
N TRP A 89 -4.26 -13.36 -4.87
CA TRP A 89 -3.02 -13.34 -4.11
C TRP A 89 -1.84 -12.96 -4.98
N THR A 90 -1.03 -12.04 -4.45
CA THR A 90 0.23 -11.61 -5.07
C THR A 90 1.29 -11.43 -3.99
N LYS A 91 2.53 -11.09 -4.35
CA LYS A 91 3.60 -10.79 -3.39
C LYS A 91 3.48 -9.42 -2.73
N GLY A 92 2.59 -8.56 -3.21
CA GLY A 92 2.47 -7.17 -2.79
C GLY A 92 1.79 -6.30 -3.84
N THR A 93 1.50 -5.03 -3.49
CA THR A 93 0.96 -4.02 -4.41
C THR A 93 1.74 -3.95 -5.71
N THR A 94 3.07 -4.04 -5.67
CA THR A 94 3.91 -3.98 -6.88
C THR A 94 3.57 -5.11 -7.85
N GLU A 95 3.44 -6.35 -7.38
CA GLU A 95 3.11 -7.48 -8.27
C GLU A 95 1.65 -7.39 -8.75
N SER A 96 0.74 -6.93 -7.88
CA SER A 96 -0.65 -6.63 -8.25
C SER A 96 -0.76 -5.62 -9.41
N ILE A 97 -0.04 -4.50 -9.33
CA ILE A 97 -0.04 -3.49 -10.39
C ILE A 97 0.63 -4.03 -11.66
N ASN A 98 1.70 -4.81 -11.53
CA ASN A 98 2.34 -5.45 -12.68
C ASN A 98 1.40 -6.46 -13.37
N LEU A 99 0.60 -7.20 -12.61
CA LEU A 99 -0.43 -8.10 -13.15
C LEU A 99 -1.41 -7.29 -14.00
N VAL A 100 -1.97 -6.21 -13.47
CA VAL A 100 -2.93 -5.38 -14.23
C VAL A 100 -2.26 -4.73 -15.44
N ALA A 101 -1.08 -4.13 -15.29
CA ALA A 101 -0.38 -3.50 -16.41
C ALA A 101 -0.01 -4.52 -17.51
N TYR A 102 0.44 -5.72 -17.13
CA TYR A 102 0.80 -6.76 -18.08
C TYR A 102 -0.42 -7.36 -18.76
N CYS A 103 -1.45 -7.73 -18.01
CA CYS A 103 -2.63 -8.42 -18.54
C CYS A 103 -3.64 -7.45 -19.14
N TYR A 104 -4.21 -6.56 -18.32
CA TYR A 104 -5.20 -5.59 -18.77
C TYR A 104 -4.57 -4.55 -19.71
N GLY A 105 -3.44 -3.96 -19.31
CA GLY A 105 -2.76 -2.95 -20.12
C GLY A 105 -2.37 -3.48 -21.50
N SER A 106 -1.83 -4.69 -21.61
CA SER A 106 -1.51 -5.28 -22.92
C SER A 106 -2.74 -5.64 -23.75
N MET A 107 -3.90 -5.84 -23.11
CA MET A 107 -5.15 -6.14 -23.80
C MET A 107 -5.78 -4.89 -24.41
N VAL A 108 -5.73 -3.75 -23.71
CA VAL A 108 -6.52 -2.55 -24.08
C VAL A 108 -5.72 -1.40 -24.68
N LEU A 109 -4.40 -1.35 -24.47
CA LEU A 109 -3.57 -0.27 -25.01
C LEU A 109 -3.19 -0.55 -26.46
N GLU A 110 -3.46 0.44 -27.31
CA GLU A 110 -3.01 0.54 -28.70
C GLU A 110 -2.04 1.72 -28.89
N GLU A 111 -1.54 1.88 -30.11
CA GLU A 111 -0.64 2.99 -30.44
C GLU A 111 -1.35 4.35 -30.24
N GLY A 112 -0.68 5.26 -29.52
CA GLY A 112 -1.22 6.59 -29.21
C GLY A 112 -2.17 6.66 -28.02
N ASP A 113 -2.57 5.53 -27.43
CA ASP A 113 -3.35 5.53 -26.20
C ASP A 113 -2.55 6.02 -25.00
N THR A 114 -3.25 6.38 -23.93
CA THR A 114 -2.67 7.01 -22.74
C THR A 114 -3.06 6.29 -21.45
N VAL A 115 -2.09 6.15 -20.55
CA VAL A 115 -2.29 5.88 -19.12
C VAL A 115 -2.01 7.16 -18.35
N LEU A 116 -2.95 7.60 -17.53
CA LEU A 116 -2.74 8.71 -16.61
C LEU A 116 -2.29 8.20 -15.25
N VAL A 117 -1.22 8.79 -14.71
CA VAL A 117 -0.70 8.50 -13.35
C VAL A 117 -0.57 9.80 -12.59
N SER A 118 -0.83 9.86 -11.28
CA SER A 118 -0.53 11.09 -10.53
C SER A 118 0.98 11.39 -10.51
N ALA A 119 1.37 12.67 -10.47
CA ALA A 119 2.78 13.04 -10.28
C ALA A 119 3.33 12.60 -8.91
N MET A 120 2.47 12.29 -7.94
CA MET A 120 2.83 11.82 -6.59
C MET A 120 2.88 10.29 -6.44
N GLU A 121 2.74 9.53 -7.53
CA GLU A 121 2.71 8.07 -7.46
C GLU A 121 4.03 7.46 -6.93
N HIS A 122 3.87 6.35 -6.21
CA HIS A 122 4.98 5.46 -5.92
C HIS A 122 5.49 4.81 -7.22
N HIS A 123 6.78 4.51 -7.32
CA HIS A 123 7.39 3.90 -8.51
C HIS A 123 6.68 2.61 -8.98
N SER A 124 6.15 1.84 -8.04
CA SER A 124 5.34 0.64 -8.32
C SER A 124 4.09 0.92 -9.14
N ASN A 125 3.55 2.14 -9.09
CA ASN A 125 2.39 2.58 -9.88
C ASN A 125 2.78 3.52 -11.04
N ILE A 126 4.05 3.49 -11.46
CA ILE A 126 4.55 4.23 -12.63
C ILE A 126 5.24 3.27 -13.60
N VAL A 127 6.26 2.56 -13.10
CA VAL A 127 7.16 1.74 -13.93
C VAL A 127 6.41 0.65 -14.72
N PRO A 128 5.43 -0.09 -14.14
CA PRO A 128 4.70 -1.11 -14.90
C PRO A 128 3.97 -0.53 -16.11
N TRP A 129 3.37 0.66 -15.95
CA TRP A 129 2.67 1.37 -17.02
C TRP A 129 3.64 1.82 -18.11
N GLN A 130 4.82 2.33 -17.74
CA GLN A 130 5.86 2.71 -18.72
C GLN A 130 6.34 1.49 -19.52
N LEU A 131 6.50 0.34 -18.87
CA LEU A 131 6.93 -0.90 -19.54
C LEU A 131 5.91 -1.40 -20.56
N VAL A 132 4.61 -1.41 -20.23
CA VAL A 132 3.58 -1.83 -21.20
C VAL A 132 3.37 -0.78 -22.28
N ALA A 133 3.39 0.52 -21.93
CA ALA A 133 3.23 1.61 -22.89
C ALA A 133 4.34 1.58 -23.95
N ALA A 134 5.60 1.37 -23.55
CA ALA A 134 6.72 1.22 -24.48
C ALA A 134 6.55 0.05 -25.47
N ARG A 135 5.91 -1.06 -25.04
CA ARG A 135 5.64 -2.21 -25.93
C ARG A 135 4.46 -1.97 -26.88
N LYS A 136 3.55 -1.08 -26.50
CA LYS A 136 2.31 -0.79 -27.23
C LYS A 136 2.37 0.49 -28.04
N ASN A 137 3.48 1.23 -28.00
CA ASN A 137 3.58 2.59 -28.52
C ASN A 137 2.51 3.53 -27.94
N ALA A 138 2.15 3.31 -26.67
CA ALA A 138 1.26 4.15 -25.89
C ALA A 138 2.07 5.13 -25.03
N GLN A 139 1.38 6.00 -24.29
CA GLN A 139 1.98 7.05 -23.47
C GLN A 139 1.59 6.91 -22.00
N VAL A 140 2.48 7.33 -21.10
CA VAL A 140 2.18 7.53 -19.68
C VAL A 140 2.32 9.01 -19.38
N LEU A 141 1.24 9.67 -18.98
CA LEU A 141 1.22 11.11 -18.71
C LEU A 141 0.95 11.37 -17.22
N PRO A 142 1.72 12.28 -16.59
CA PRO A 142 1.50 12.64 -15.19
C PRO A 142 0.32 13.60 -15.05
N ILE A 143 -0.59 13.31 -14.12
CA ILE A 143 -1.59 14.26 -13.64
C ILE A 143 -0.86 15.20 -12.67
N PRO A 144 -0.81 16.52 -12.97
CA PRO A 144 -0.10 17.47 -12.13
C PRO A 144 -0.65 17.54 -10.71
N VAL A 145 0.26 17.79 -9.78
CA VAL A 145 -0.02 17.99 -8.35
C VAL A 145 0.47 19.38 -7.96
N SER A 146 -0.26 20.10 -7.13
CA SER A 146 0.17 21.42 -6.62
C SER A 146 1.37 21.30 -5.65
N ASP A 147 2.01 22.43 -5.33
CA ASP A 147 3.10 22.47 -4.33
C ASP A 147 2.64 22.02 -2.94
N LYS A 148 1.33 22.09 -2.65
CA LYS A 148 0.74 21.56 -1.42
C LYS A 148 0.57 20.05 -1.43
N GLY A 149 0.78 19.39 -2.57
CA GLY A 149 0.59 17.97 -2.73
C GLY A 149 -0.82 17.55 -3.13
N GLU A 150 -1.63 18.45 -3.70
CA GLU A 150 -3.03 18.17 -4.09
C GLU A 150 -3.21 18.09 -5.60
N MET A 151 -3.94 17.09 -6.07
CA MET A 151 -4.33 16.93 -7.47
C MET A 151 -5.64 17.69 -7.74
N ALA A 152 -5.68 18.48 -8.82
CA ALA A 152 -6.89 19.17 -9.25
C ALA A 152 -7.75 18.29 -10.18
N ILE A 153 -9.03 18.10 -9.83
CA ILE A 153 -9.97 17.27 -10.59
C ILE A 153 -10.24 17.85 -11.98
N GLU A 154 -10.29 19.17 -12.12
CA GLU A 154 -10.52 19.87 -13.38
C GLU A 154 -9.39 19.59 -14.39
N THR A 155 -8.16 19.47 -13.89
CA THR A 155 -7.00 19.10 -14.70
C THR A 155 -7.13 17.66 -15.19
N LEU A 156 -7.56 16.74 -14.33
CA LEU A 156 -7.83 15.36 -14.74
C LEU A 156 -8.92 15.30 -15.83
N GLU A 157 -10.02 16.04 -15.66
CA GLU A 157 -11.10 16.09 -16.67
C GLU A 157 -10.59 16.61 -18.02
N THR A 158 -9.78 17.68 -18.00
CA THR A 158 -9.15 18.22 -19.21
C THR A 158 -8.27 17.18 -19.90
N MET A 159 -7.44 16.45 -19.15
CA MET A 159 -6.58 15.40 -19.71
C MET A 159 -7.40 14.23 -20.28
N LEU A 160 -8.48 13.82 -19.63
CA LEU A 160 -9.39 12.78 -20.13
C LEU A 160 -10.11 13.19 -21.43
N GLN A 161 -10.36 14.49 -21.63
CA GLN A 161 -10.95 15.00 -22.88
C GLN A 161 -9.93 15.12 -24.02
N GLN A 162 -8.66 15.40 -23.69
CA GLN A 162 -7.60 15.66 -24.66
C GLN A 162 -6.91 14.39 -25.18
N HIS A 163 -6.96 13.29 -24.41
CA HIS A 163 -6.23 12.07 -24.69
C HIS A 163 -7.16 10.85 -24.79
N SER A 164 -6.76 9.85 -25.58
CA SER A 164 -7.40 8.53 -25.58
C SER A 164 -6.94 7.75 -24.35
N VAL A 165 -7.57 8.00 -23.20
CA VAL A 165 -7.17 7.40 -21.92
C VAL A 165 -7.82 6.03 -21.74
N LYS A 166 -7.03 5.00 -21.48
CA LYS A 166 -7.52 3.63 -21.20
C LYS A 166 -7.47 3.26 -19.72
N MET A 167 -6.58 3.92 -18.97
CA MET A 167 -6.36 3.66 -17.55
C MET A 167 -6.00 4.96 -16.82
N VAL A 168 -6.59 5.15 -15.66
CA VAL A 168 -6.14 6.12 -14.64
C VAL A 168 -5.62 5.31 -13.45
N ALA A 169 -4.34 5.44 -13.13
CA ALA A 169 -3.74 4.76 -12.00
C ALA A 169 -3.34 5.78 -10.93
N ILE A 170 -3.90 5.64 -9.72
CA ILE A 170 -3.77 6.65 -8.67
C ILE A 170 -3.61 6.03 -7.28
N ALA A 171 -2.75 6.60 -6.46
CA ALA A 171 -2.63 6.23 -5.05
C ALA A 171 -3.86 6.70 -4.28
N HIS A 172 -4.41 5.86 -3.41
CA HIS A 172 -5.41 6.29 -2.44
C HIS A 172 -4.81 7.32 -1.47
N VAL A 173 -3.59 7.06 -1.00
CA VAL A 173 -2.80 7.97 -0.16
C VAL A 173 -1.37 8.03 -0.65
N SER A 174 -0.83 9.25 -0.81
CA SER A 174 0.57 9.42 -1.14
C SER A 174 1.47 8.92 -0.02
N ASN A 175 2.38 7.99 -0.33
CA ASN A 175 3.36 7.52 0.66
C ASN A 175 4.41 8.58 1.02
N ALA A 176 4.59 9.58 0.16
CA ALA A 176 5.59 10.64 0.34
C ALA A 176 4.98 11.87 1.01
N LEU A 177 3.77 12.28 0.61
CA LEU A 177 3.16 13.54 1.07
C LEU A 177 2.01 13.34 2.06
N GLY A 178 1.45 12.14 2.15
CA GLY A 178 0.30 11.84 3.00
C GLY A 178 -1.03 12.30 2.44
N THR A 179 -1.05 12.99 1.30
CA THR A 179 -2.27 13.43 0.63
C THR A 179 -3.24 12.27 0.43
N ILE A 180 -4.47 12.46 0.89
CA ILE A 180 -5.59 11.56 0.58
C ILE A 180 -6.19 12.03 -0.74
N ASN A 181 -6.13 11.20 -1.78
CA ASN A 181 -6.68 11.57 -3.08
C ASN A 181 -8.21 11.37 -3.10
N PRO A 182 -8.95 12.22 -3.83
CA PRO A 182 -10.40 12.10 -4.03
C PRO A 182 -10.73 10.94 -5.00
N ILE A 183 -10.48 9.69 -4.58
CA ILE A 183 -10.54 8.53 -5.48
C ILE A 183 -11.94 8.30 -6.05
N ARG A 184 -13.01 8.67 -5.32
CA ARG A 184 -14.38 8.50 -5.81
C ARG A 184 -14.67 9.41 -7.00
N GLU A 185 -14.32 10.68 -6.88
CA GLU A 185 -14.45 11.67 -7.95
C GLU A 185 -13.61 11.28 -9.17
N VAL A 186 -12.42 10.73 -8.95
CA VAL A 186 -11.53 10.21 -10.01
C VAL A 186 -12.16 9.02 -10.74
N ILE A 187 -12.72 8.06 -10.01
CA ILE A 187 -13.40 6.89 -10.58
C ILE A 187 -14.61 7.33 -11.43
N ASP A 188 -15.51 8.13 -10.84
CA ASP A 188 -16.71 8.62 -11.52
C ASP A 188 -16.36 9.39 -12.81
N LEU A 189 -15.30 10.20 -12.78
CA LEU A 189 -14.87 10.99 -13.93
C LEU A 189 -14.19 10.14 -15.01
N ALA A 190 -13.33 9.19 -14.63
CA ALA A 190 -12.66 8.28 -15.55
C ALA A 190 -13.67 7.38 -16.29
N HIS A 191 -14.64 6.83 -15.54
CA HIS A 191 -15.71 5.99 -16.10
C HIS A 191 -16.59 6.74 -17.11
N ARG A 192 -16.91 8.01 -16.85
CA ARG A 192 -17.63 8.87 -17.81
C ARG A 192 -16.92 9.02 -19.16
N HIS A 193 -15.59 8.85 -19.17
CA HIS A 193 -14.76 8.90 -20.38
C HIS A 193 -14.36 7.51 -20.89
N GLY A 194 -14.89 6.43 -20.30
CA GLY A 194 -14.63 5.05 -20.70
C GLY A 194 -13.27 4.50 -20.25
N ALA A 195 -12.50 5.25 -19.44
CA ALA A 195 -11.26 4.77 -18.86
C ALA A 195 -11.53 3.91 -17.62
N LYS A 196 -10.66 2.93 -17.36
CA LYS A 196 -10.68 2.14 -16.12
C LYS A 196 -9.77 2.74 -15.05
N VAL A 197 -9.99 2.41 -13.79
CA VAL A 197 -9.22 2.93 -12.66
C VAL A 197 -8.55 1.84 -11.85
N LEU A 198 -7.23 1.96 -11.68
CA LEU A 198 -6.48 1.23 -10.68
C LEU A 198 -6.16 2.14 -9.51
N VAL A 199 -6.54 1.71 -8.30
CA VAL A 199 -6.17 2.39 -7.06
C VAL A 199 -5.02 1.64 -6.37
N ASP A 200 -3.90 2.33 -6.17
CA ASP A 200 -2.85 1.88 -5.25
C ASP A 200 -3.30 2.20 -3.82
N GLY A 201 -3.81 1.18 -3.14
CA GLY A 201 -4.30 1.23 -1.77
C GLY A 201 -3.24 0.94 -0.72
N ALA A 202 -1.95 0.85 -1.06
CA ALA A 202 -0.92 0.36 -0.14
C ALA A 202 -0.80 1.16 1.16
N GLN A 203 -1.14 2.44 1.13
CA GLN A 203 -1.18 3.31 2.32
C GLN A 203 -2.61 3.59 2.79
N GLY A 204 -3.64 3.34 1.98
CA GLY A 204 -5.03 3.61 2.39
C GLY A 204 -5.68 2.46 3.16
N ILE A 205 -5.27 1.23 2.88
CA ILE A 205 -5.95 0.00 3.33
C ILE A 205 -5.98 -0.20 4.85
N SER A 206 -5.00 0.34 5.58
CA SER A 206 -4.88 0.17 7.03
C SER A 206 -5.56 1.29 7.83
N HIS A 207 -5.72 2.49 7.24
CA HIS A 207 -6.22 3.67 7.93
C HIS A 207 -7.76 3.73 7.98
N TRP A 208 -8.46 3.31 6.92
CA TRP A 208 -9.93 3.42 6.84
C TRP A 208 -10.59 2.16 6.27
N PRO A 209 -11.90 1.95 6.54
CA PRO A 209 -12.68 0.98 5.80
C PRO A 209 -12.65 1.30 4.31
N VAL A 210 -12.35 0.29 3.49
CA VAL A 210 -12.45 0.36 2.05
C VAL A 210 -13.68 -0.42 1.62
N ASP A 211 -14.47 0.16 0.73
CA ASP A 211 -15.65 -0.48 0.16
C ASP A 211 -15.53 -0.41 -1.36
N VAL A 212 -14.94 -1.44 -1.95
CA VAL A 212 -14.61 -1.45 -3.38
C VAL A 212 -15.85 -1.43 -4.27
N GLN A 213 -16.97 -1.97 -3.78
CA GLN A 213 -18.27 -1.91 -4.46
C GLN A 213 -18.85 -0.49 -4.44
N LYS A 214 -18.85 0.18 -3.27
CA LYS A 214 -19.37 1.55 -3.15
C LYS A 214 -18.51 2.58 -3.90
N LEU A 215 -17.20 2.33 -3.98
CA LEU A 215 -16.27 3.11 -4.78
C LEU A 215 -16.42 2.85 -6.28
N ASP A 216 -16.99 1.71 -6.66
CA ASP A 216 -17.06 1.21 -8.04
C ASP A 216 -15.67 1.07 -8.71
N VAL A 217 -14.61 0.85 -7.92
CA VAL A 217 -13.24 0.77 -8.44
C VAL A 217 -13.04 -0.48 -9.32
N ASP A 218 -12.31 -0.34 -10.42
CA ASP A 218 -12.05 -1.48 -11.33
C ASP A 218 -10.96 -2.41 -10.79
N PHE A 219 -9.89 -1.85 -10.23
CA PHE A 219 -8.81 -2.58 -9.57
C PHE A 219 -8.35 -1.87 -8.28
N TYR A 220 -8.11 -2.62 -7.21
CA TYR A 220 -7.58 -2.08 -5.96
C TYR A 220 -6.44 -2.97 -5.45
N ALA A 221 -5.24 -2.41 -5.29
CA ALA A 221 -4.05 -3.17 -4.93
C ALA A 221 -3.49 -2.76 -3.57
N PHE A 222 -3.10 -3.72 -2.73
CA PHE A 222 -2.46 -3.42 -1.45
C PHE A 222 -1.46 -4.50 -0.99
N SER A 223 -0.57 -4.13 -0.06
CA SER A 223 0.46 -4.99 0.50
C SER A 223 0.16 -5.28 1.97
N GLY A 224 0.24 -6.55 2.37
CA GLY A 224 -0.03 -6.97 3.74
C GLY A 224 0.94 -6.35 4.76
N HIS A 225 2.21 -6.20 4.40
CA HIS A 225 3.24 -5.70 5.32
C HIS A 225 3.10 -4.22 5.74
N LYS A 226 2.11 -3.49 5.18
CA LYS A 226 1.72 -2.13 5.59
C LYS A 226 0.41 -2.10 6.40
N MET A 227 -0.16 -3.27 6.66
CA MET A 227 -1.35 -3.48 7.49
C MET A 227 -1.11 -4.61 8.49
N PHE A 228 0.07 -4.60 9.11
CA PHE A 228 0.51 -5.51 10.18
C PHE A 228 0.72 -6.98 9.80
N ALA A 229 0.49 -7.35 8.54
CA ALA A 229 0.70 -8.71 8.04
C ALA A 229 2.18 -8.99 7.69
N PRO A 230 2.53 -10.25 7.35
CA PRO A 230 3.87 -10.59 6.89
C PRO A 230 4.29 -9.88 5.59
N THR A 231 5.59 -9.90 5.33
CA THR A 231 6.15 -9.54 4.02
C THR A 231 5.83 -10.60 2.97
N GLY A 232 5.92 -10.27 1.68
CA GLY A 232 5.77 -11.29 0.63
C GLY A 232 4.32 -11.72 0.36
N ILE A 233 3.35 -11.00 0.90
CA ILE A 233 1.93 -11.14 0.60
C ILE A 233 1.29 -9.78 0.29
N GLY A 234 0.46 -9.76 -0.75
CA GLY A 234 -0.40 -8.66 -1.13
C GLY A 234 -1.63 -9.16 -1.88
N VAL A 235 -2.49 -8.22 -2.21
CA VAL A 235 -3.80 -8.46 -2.77
C VAL A 235 -4.02 -7.55 -3.96
N LEU A 236 -4.51 -8.16 -5.04
CA LEU A 236 -5.23 -7.46 -6.08
C LEU A 236 -6.71 -7.81 -5.96
N TYR A 237 -7.55 -6.82 -5.72
CA TYR A 237 -8.96 -6.89 -6.10
C TYR A 237 -9.11 -6.42 -7.54
N GLY A 238 -9.95 -7.10 -8.31
CA GLY A 238 -10.45 -6.59 -9.58
C GLY A 238 -11.88 -7.05 -9.81
N LYS A 239 -12.68 -6.24 -10.52
CA LYS A 239 -14.04 -6.64 -10.89
C LYS A 239 -14.03 -7.94 -11.70
N GLU A 240 -14.94 -8.85 -11.37
CA GLU A 240 -15.01 -10.18 -11.97
C GLU A 240 -14.94 -10.16 -13.51
N GLU A 241 -15.69 -9.29 -14.18
CA GLU A 241 -15.73 -9.22 -15.64
C GLU A 241 -14.37 -8.83 -16.26
N LEU A 242 -13.61 -7.96 -15.57
CA LEU A 242 -12.29 -7.54 -16.01
C LEU A 242 -11.26 -8.64 -15.77
N LEU A 243 -11.31 -9.26 -14.59
CA LEU A 243 -10.45 -10.40 -14.25
C LEU A 243 -10.69 -11.57 -15.21
N ASN A 244 -11.93 -11.86 -15.58
CA ASN A 244 -12.27 -12.91 -16.54
C ASN A 244 -11.75 -12.61 -17.94
N ALA A 245 -11.90 -11.37 -18.42
CA ALA A 245 -11.42 -10.95 -19.74
C ALA A 245 -9.88 -10.96 -19.88
N MET A 246 -9.16 -10.69 -18.79
CA MET A 246 -7.70 -10.66 -18.81
C MET A 246 -7.06 -12.02 -19.12
N PRO A 247 -5.98 -12.07 -19.94
CA PRO A 247 -5.17 -13.28 -20.10
C PRO A 247 -4.38 -13.59 -18.82
N PRO A 248 -3.85 -14.82 -18.65
CA PRO A 248 -3.02 -15.15 -17.50
C PRO A 248 -1.73 -14.32 -17.41
N PHE A 249 -1.22 -14.14 -16.18
CA PHE A 249 0.00 -13.37 -15.92
C PHE A 249 1.25 -14.26 -15.87
N LEU A 250 1.31 -15.15 -14.87
CA LEU A 250 2.36 -16.15 -14.70
C LEU A 250 1.81 -17.53 -15.12
N GLY A 251 2.63 -18.34 -15.78
CA GLY A 251 2.27 -19.71 -16.18
C GLY A 251 2.91 -20.75 -15.27
N GLY A 252 2.17 -21.81 -14.92
CA GLY A 252 2.67 -22.89 -14.07
C GLY A 252 1.58 -23.85 -13.61
N GLY A 253 1.85 -24.61 -12.54
CA GLY A 253 0.82 -25.38 -11.85
C GLY A 253 -0.24 -24.48 -11.21
N GLU A 254 -1.33 -25.08 -10.73
CA GLU A 254 -2.54 -24.44 -10.14
C GLU A 254 -3.38 -23.57 -11.07
N MET A 255 -2.75 -22.79 -11.95
CA MET A 255 -3.44 -21.84 -12.83
C MET A 255 -3.99 -22.43 -14.14
N ILE A 256 -3.77 -23.73 -14.37
CA ILE A 256 -4.21 -24.47 -15.55
C ILE A 256 -5.48 -25.28 -15.29
N GLU A 257 -6.27 -25.52 -16.33
CA GLU A 257 -7.34 -26.54 -16.34
C GLU A 257 -6.80 -27.84 -16.96
N THR A 258 -6.25 -27.76 -18.17
CA THR A 258 -5.57 -28.89 -18.83
C THR A 258 -4.27 -28.47 -19.50
N VAL A 259 -3.27 -29.37 -19.51
CA VAL A 259 -1.96 -29.15 -20.15
C VAL A 259 -1.64 -30.33 -21.06
N SER A 260 -1.24 -30.02 -22.29
CA SER A 260 -0.69 -30.97 -23.25
C SER A 260 0.37 -30.29 -24.13
N PHE A 261 1.21 -31.06 -24.84
CA PHE A 261 2.13 -30.48 -25.82
C PHE A 261 1.44 -29.80 -27.01
N ALA A 262 0.14 -30.09 -27.25
CA ALA A 262 -0.64 -29.44 -28.30
C ALA A 262 -1.27 -28.10 -27.83
N GLY A 263 -1.31 -27.84 -26.53
CA GLY A 263 -1.90 -26.63 -25.97
C GLY A 263 -2.31 -26.76 -24.50
N THR A 264 -2.58 -25.61 -23.89
CA THR A 264 -2.96 -25.44 -22.49
C THR A 264 -4.25 -24.63 -22.40
N THR A 265 -5.14 -25.02 -21.50
CA THR A 265 -6.32 -24.24 -21.07
C THR A 265 -6.13 -23.81 -19.62
N PHE A 266 -6.74 -22.69 -19.23
CA PHE A 266 -6.47 -22.03 -17.97
C PHE A 266 -7.63 -22.19 -16.99
N ASN A 267 -7.30 -22.19 -15.70
CA ASN A 267 -8.26 -22.28 -14.62
C ASN A 267 -9.14 -21.03 -14.54
N GLN A 268 -10.20 -21.09 -13.74
CA GLN A 268 -11.09 -19.96 -13.45
C GLN A 268 -10.52 -19.06 -12.35
N LEU A 269 -11.21 -17.97 -12.04
CA LEU A 269 -10.85 -17.10 -10.93
C LEU A 269 -11.01 -17.82 -9.59
N PRO A 270 -10.15 -17.54 -8.60
CA PRO A 270 -8.98 -16.64 -8.66
C PRO A 270 -7.73 -17.33 -9.25
N PHE A 271 -7.76 -18.66 -9.36
CA PHE A 271 -6.60 -19.52 -9.61
C PHE A 271 -5.87 -19.23 -10.93
N LYS A 272 -6.56 -18.68 -11.95
CA LYS A 272 -5.96 -18.23 -13.22
C LYS A 272 -4.71 -17.34 -13.04
N PHE A 273 -4.64 -16.62 -11.93
CA PHE A 273 -3.56 -15.67 -11.65
C PHE A 273 -2.60 -16.11 -10.54
N GLU A 274 -2.82 -17.28 -9.94
CA GLU A 274 -2.07 -17.78 -8.77
C GLU A 274 -1.22 -19.00 -9.17
N ALA A 275 -0.21 -18.76 -10.00
CA ALA A 275 0.62 -19.82 -10.55
C ALA A 275 1.60 -20.40 -9.51
N GLY A 276 1.60 -21.73 -9.40
CA GLY A 276 2.48 -22.48 -8.50
C GLY A 276 2.00 -22.47 -7.04
N THR A 277 2.81 -23.05 -6.15
CA THR A 277 2.51 -23.08 -4.72
C THR A 277 2.43 -21.65 -4.16
N PRO A 278 1.31 -21.24 -3.55
CA PRO A 278 1.17 -19.88 -3.02
C PRO A 278 1.93 -19.73 -1.69
N ASN A 279 2.03 -18.49 -1.22
CA ASN A 279 2.63 -18.17 0.08
C ASN A 279 1.64 -18.44 1.24
N ILE A 280 1.40 -19.73 1.52
CA ILE A 280 0.30 -20.20 2.39
C ILE A 280 0.35 -19.59 3.80
N ALA A 281 1.51 -19.64 4.45
CA ALA A 281 1.66 -19.16 5.82
C ALA A 281 1.39 -17.65 5.93
N ASP A 282 1.88 -16.88 4.97
CA ASP A 282 1.73 -15.43 5.00
C ASP A 282 0.32 -14.98 4.62
N VAL A 283 -0.40 -15.75 3.78
CA VAL A 283 -1.85 -15.57 3.55
C VAL A 283 -2.63 -15.77 4.86
N ILE A 284 -2.32 -16.81 5.62
CA ILE A 284 -2.93 -17.03 6.94
C ILE A 284 -2.59 -15.88 7.90
N GLY A 285 -1.34 -15.41 7.88
CA GLY A 285 -0.89 -14.23 8.63
C GLY A 285 -1.62 -12.94 8.26
N LEU A 286 -1.91 -12.72 6.98
CA LEU A 286 -2.75 -11.61 6.53
C LEU A 286 -4.18 -11.70 7.08
N GLY A 287 -4.76 -12.91 7.09
CA GLY A 287 -6.05 -13.15 7.72
C GLY A 287 -6.05 -12.79 9.22
N ALA A 288 -4.99 -13.13 9.94
CA ALA A 288 -4.84 -12.76 11.36
C ALA A 288 -4.64 -11.25 11.56
N ALA A 289 -3.95 -10.57 10.64
CA ALA A 289 -3.79 -9.12 10.68
C ALA A 289 -5.12 -8.38 10.45
N ILE A 290 -5.97 -8.92 9.58
CA ILE A 290 -7.34 -8.41 9.38
C ILE A 290 -8.17 -8.60 10.66
N ASP A 291 -8.16 -9.79 11.27
CA ASP A 291 -8.86 -10.02 12.54
C ASP A 291 -8.39 -9.05 13.63
N TYR A 292 -7.07 -8.82 13.71
CA TYR A 292 -6.47 -7.88 14.64
C TYR A 292 -6.97 -6.45 14.43
N LEU A 293 -7.15 -6.01 13.19
CA LEU A 293 -7.69 -4.70 12.88
C LEU A 293 -9.19 -4.59 13.19
N GLU A 294 -9.96 -5.63 12.86
CA GLU A 294 -11.42 -5.65 13.01
C GLU A 294 -11.89 -5.84 14.45
N GLN A 295 -11.01 -6.22 15.38
CA GLN A 295 -11.36 -6.25 16.81
C GLN A 295 -11.55 -4.85 17.42
N PHE A 296 -11.00 -3.81 16.77
CA PHE A 296 -11.06 -2.44 17.26
C PHE A 296 -12.22 -1.67 16.63
N ASP A 297 -12.76 -0.72 17.39
CA ASP A 297 -13.65 0.29 16.81
C ASP A 297 -12.85 1.17 15.83
N ARG A 298 -13.19 1.07 14.55
CA ARG A 298 -12.44 1.74 13.49
C ARG A 298 -12.44 3.26 13.62
N GLN A 299 -13.52 3.86 14.11
CA GLN A 299 -13.57 5.31 14.29
C GLN A 299 -12.56 5.75 15.36
N GLN A 300 -12.42 4.98 16.44
CA GLN A 300 -11.41 5.28 17.46
C GLN A 300 -9.97 5.15 16.93
N LEU A 301 -9.68 4.20 16.03
CA LEU A 301 -8.38 4.12 15.37
C LEU A 301 -8.09 5.36 14.52
N ILE A 302 -9.09 5.78 13.73
CA ILE A 302 -9.00 6.97 12.88
C ILE A 302 -8.77 8.23 13.71
N ASP A 303 -9.55 8.40 14.79
CA ASP A 303 -9.45 9.56 15.68
C ASP A 303 -8.07 9.62 16.36
N HIS A 304 -7.53 8.46 16.77
CA HIS A 304 -6.19 8.36 17.33
C HIS A 304 -5.11 8.72 16.31
N GLU A 305 -5.11 8.12 15.12
CA GLU A 305 -4.11 8.44 14.09
C GLU A 305 -4.18 9.91 13.66
N LEU A 306 -5.38 10.50 13.61
CA LEU A 306 -5.57 11.92 13.32
C LEU A 306 -5.03 12.81 14.45
N ASP A 307 -5.23 12.44 15.73
CA ASP A 307 -4.65 13.15 16.87
C ASP A 307 -3.13 13.16 16.81
N ILE A 308 -2.52 12.00 16.58
CA ILE A 308 -1.08 11.82 16.45
C ILE A 308 -0.54 12.66 15.29
N LEU A 309 -1.18 12.60 14.12
CA LEU A 309 -0.76 13.36 12.95
C LEU A 309 -0.85 14.87 13.20
N ASN A 310 -1.98 15.36 13.72
CA ASN A 310 -2.17 16.78 14.04
C ASN A 310 -1.17 17.28 15.07
N TYR A 311 -0.89 16.48 16.10
CA TYR A 311 0.13 16.81 17.09
C TYR A 311 1.53 16.89 16.47
N ALA A 312 1.88 15.97 15.57
CA ALA A 312 3.16 16.01 14.85
C ALA A 312 3.31 17.26 13.97
N PHE A 313 2.26 17.64 13.23
CA PHE A 313 2.27 18.87 12.43
C PHE A 313 2.40 20.13 13.29
N LYS A 314 1.66 20.22 14.40
CA LYS A 314 1.79 21.33 15.35
C LYS A 314 3.23 21.45 15.87
N ARG A 315 3.84 20.33 16.24
CA ARG A 315 5.24 20.31 16.72
C ARG A 315 6.24 20.66 15.61
N ALA A 316 5.95 20.32 14.36
CA ALA A 316 6.74 20.74 13.21
C ALA A 316 6.71 22.26 13.01
N GLU A 317 5.54 22.88 13.13
CA GLU A 317 5.36 24.34 13.02
C GLU A 317 6.09 25.10 14.14
N GLU A 318 6.14 24.54 15.35
CA GLU A 318 6.84 25.12 16.50
C GLU A 318 8.38 24.95 16.42
N CYS A 319 8.87 24.02 15.57
CA CYS A 319 10.27 23.65 15.48
C CYS A 319 11.01 24.49 14.41
N GLN A 320 11.90 25.39 14.85
CA GLN A 320 12.62 26.30 13.94
C GLN A 320 13.46 25.55 12.89
N GLY A 321 13.40 25.97 11.63
CA GLY A 321 14.18 25.38 10.53
C GLY A 321 13.59 24.10 9.93
N ILE A 322 12.42 23.64 10.39
CA ILE A 322 11.67 22.57 9.74
C ILE A 322 10.82 23.14 8.61
N ASN A 323 10.99 22.59 7.41
CA ASN A 323 10.18 22.88 6.24
C ASN A 323 9.32 21.65 5.92
N VAL A 324 8.03 21.72 6.21
CA VAL A 324 7.08 20.63 5.93
C VAL A 324 6.80 20.54 4.43
N VAL A 325 6.87 19.32 3.89
CA VAL A 325 6.68 18.99 2.47
C VAL A 325 5.39 18.19 2.31
N GLY A 326 4.43 18.74 1.57
CA GLY A 326 3.06 18.23 1.51
C GLY A 326 2.20 18.79 2.64
N GLN A 327 1.24 19.64 2.30
CA GLN A 327 0.34 20.32 3.23
C GLN A 327 -1.11 20.27 2.75
N ALA A 328 -1.47 19.20 2.05
CA ALA A 328 -2.83 18.95 1.58
C ALA A 328 -3.85 19.08 2.71
N GLN A 329 -5.05 19.56 2.40
CA GLN A 329 -6.12 19.71 3.39
C GLN A 329 -6.47 18.35 4.02
N HIS A 330 -6.54 17.31 3.20
CA HIS A 330 -6.79 15.94 3.63
C HIS A 330 -5.51 15.11 3.56
N ARG A 331 -5.05 14.63 4.72
CA ARG A 331 -3.78 13.92 4.86
C ARG A 331 -3.86 12.79 5.87
N ALA A 332 -2.99 11.79 5.71
CA ALA A 332 -2.94 10.63 6.56
C ALA A 332 -1.51 10.12 6.76
N GLY A 333 -1.26 9.55 7.93
CA GLY A 333 -0.16 8.63 8.20
C GLY A 333 1.27 9.20 8.16
N VAL A 334 1.55 10.33 7.51
CA VAL A 334 2.94 10.79 7.30
C VAL A 334 3.13 12.29 7.50
N LEU A 335 4.30 12.64 8.03
CA LEU A 335 4.89 13.97 8.07
C LEU A 335 6.23 13.90 7.31
N SER A 336 6.25 14.46 6.10
CA SER A 336 7.47 14.68 5.34
C SER A 336 8.00 16.09 5.58
N PHE A 337 9.30 16.21 5.80
CA PHE A 337 9.93 17.48 6.07
C PHE A 337 11.40 17.50 5.69
N ASN A 338 11.94 18.72 5.56
CA ASN A 338 13.36 18.99 5.44
C ASN A 338 13.81 19.87 6.60
N LEU A 339 15.05 19.67 7.06
CA LEU A 339 15.70 20.56 8.01
C LEU A 339 16.59 21.53 7.25
N GLN A 340 16.42 22.83 7.47
CA GLN A 340 17.17 23.88 6.78
C GLN A 340 18.68 23.68 6.97
N GLY A 341 19.42 23.71 5.87
CA GLY A 341 20.88 23.55 5.87
C GLY A 341 21.37 22.10 5.99
N ALA A 342 20.48 21.12 6.12
CA ALA A 342 20.85 19.72 6.34
C ALA A 342 20.37 18.80 5.20
N HIS A 343 21.20 17.83 4.81
CA HIS A 343 20.78 16.79 3.89
C HIS A 343 19.88 15.77 4.62
N PRO A 344 18.76 15.28 4.04
CA PRO A 344 17.85 14.36 4.72
C PRO A 344 18.54 13.12 5.28
N SER A 345 19.51 12.55 4.56
CA SER A 345 20.27 11.38 5.01
C SER A 345 21.03 11.60 6.32
N ASP A 346 21.65 12.77 6.50
CA ASP A 346 22.41 13.10 7.70
C ASP A 346 21.48 13.23 8.91
N VAL A 347 20.32 13.88 8.71
CA VAL A 347 19.28 13.98 9.73
C VAL A 347 18.80 12.60 10.15
N GLY A 348 18.49 11.71 9.20
CA GLY A 348 18.06 10.35 9.52
C GLY A 348 19.10 9.54 10.28
N MET A 349 20.38 9.64 9.90
CA MET A 349 21.48 8.96 10.60
C MET A 349 21.60 9.44 12.05
N LEU A 350 21.53 10.75 12.29
CA LEU A 350 21.62 11.31 13.64
C LEU A 350 20.37 11.05 14.49
N LEU A 351 19.19 10.88 13.87
CA LEU A 351 17.98 10.43 14.56
C LEU A 351 18.06 8.95 14.96
N ASP A 352 18.60 8.09 14.10
CA ASP A 352 18.79 6.66 14.40
C ASP A 352 19.72 6.44 15.60
N GLN A 353 20.81 7.21 15.71
CA GLN A 353 21.69 7.18 16.89
C GLN A 353 20.98 7.54 18.20
N GLN A 354 19.82 8.17 18.12
CA GLN A 354 18.97 8.54 19.25
C GLN A 354 17.77 7.59 19.44
N GLY A 355 17.74 6.48 18.70
CA GLY A 355 16.69 5.46 18.75
C GLY A 355 15.42 5.84 17.99
N VAL A 356 15.45 6.87 17.13
CA VAL A 356 14.28 7.33 16.36
C VAL A 356 14.41 6.89 14.90
N ALA A 357 13.62 5.89 14.51
CA ALA A 357 13.62 5.33 13.17
C ALA A 357 12.66 6.13 12.25
N VAL A 358 13.23 6.80 11.25
CA VAL A 358 12.50 7.52 10.18
C VAL A 358 13.03 7.08 8.81
N ARG A 359 12.31 7.41 7.73
CA ARG A 359 12.81 7.22 6.36
C ARG A 359 13.48 8.48 5.84
N THR A 360 14.49 8.34 4.99
CA THR A 360 15.10 9.44 4.26
C THR A 360 15.21 9.14 2.77
N GLY A 361 15.27 10.20 1.96
CA GLY A 361 15.48 10.11 0.52
C GLY A 361 14.20 10.37 -0.28
N HIS A 362 14.05 9.70 -1.42
CA HIS A 362 12.97 9.97 -2.36
C HIS A 362 11.68 9.17 -2.11
N HIS A 363 11.69 8.23 -1.16
CA HIS A 363 10.56 7.36 -0.81
C HIS A 363 9.94 6.63 -2.01
N CYS A 364 10.75 6.28 -3.00
CA CYS A 364 10.27 5.71 -4.27
C CYS A 364 9.22 6.59 -4.98
N ALA A 365 9.34 7.91 -4.86
CA ALA A 365 8.47 8.91 -5.47
C ALA A 365 9.33 10.04 -6.08
N GLN A 366 10.36 9.69 -6.85
CA GLN A 366 11.28 10.66 -7.44
C GLN A 366 10.61 11.76 -8.29
N PRO A 367 9.55 11.48 -9.08
CA PRO A 367 8.90 12.53 -9.89
C PRO A 367 8.39 13.71 -9.05
N ILE A 368 7.74 13.45 -7.91
CA ILE A 368 7.26 14.55 -7.05
C ILE A 368 8.41 15.30 -6.37
N MET A 369 9.51 14.61 -6.02
CA MET A 369 10.70 15.27 -5.47
C MET A 369 11.35 16.21 -6.50
N ALA A 370 11.44 15.75 -7.75
CA ALA A 370 11.94 16.55 -8.86
C ALA A 370 11.03 17.75 -9.16
N GLN A 371 9.71 17.56 -9.13
CA GLN A 371 8.73 18.63 -9.31
C GLN A 371 8.88 19.73 -8.25
N LEU A 372 9.07 19.33 -6.98
CA LEU A 372 9.26 20.24 -5.85
C LEU A 372 10.68 20.83 -5.76
N GLY A 373 11.61 20.39 -6.61
CA GLY A 373 12.99 20.87 -6.63
C GLY A 373 13.80 20.49 -5.38
N ILE A 374 13.49 19.35 -4.74
CA ILE A 374 14.14 18.90 -3.50
C ILE A 374 14.88 17.55 -3.69
N PRO A 375 15.98 17.30 -2.96
CA PRO A 375 16.75 16.04 -3.08
C PRO A 375 16.06 14.84 -2.41
N GLY A 376 14.92 15.05 -1.76
CA GLY A 376 14.22 14.07 -0.92
C GLY A 376 13.70 14.73 0.36
N THR A 377 13.19 13.91 1.28
CA THR A 377 12.72 14.36 2.60
C THR A 377 13.13 13.38 3.70
N VAL A 378 13.09 13.86 4.94
CA VAL A 378 12.89 13.00 6.11
C VAL A 378 11.38 12.74 6.22
N ARG A 379 10.99 11.48 6.42
CA ARG A 379 9.59 11.08 6.57
C ARG A 379 9.41 10.33 7.88
N ALA A 380 8.69 10.96 8.81
CA ALA A 380 8.11 10.29 9.96
C ALA A 380 6.70 9.83 9.58
N SER A 381 6.38 8.58 9.87
CA SER A 381 5.10 7.97 9.54
C SER A 381 4.55 7.24 10.75
N PHE A 382 3.25 7.33 10.97
CA PHE A 382 2.57 6.98 12.20
C PHE A 382 1.58 5.83 11.96
N SER A 383 1.30 5.08 13.01
CA SER A 383 0.31 4.01 13.02
C SER A 383 -0.40 3.93 14.37
N ILE A 384 -1.36 3.01 14.51
CA ILE A 384 -2.21 2.84 15.68
C ILE A 384 -1.45 2.65 17.00
N TYR A 385 -0.22 2.10 16.95
CA TYR A 385 0.61 1.92 18.15
C TYR A 385 1.48 3.12 18.50
N ASN A 386 1.54 4.17 17.68
CA ASN A 386 2.30 5.37 18.02
C ASN A 386 1.51 6.26 18.98
N HIS A 387 2.22 6.96 19.87
CA HIS A 387 1.63 7.89 20.85
C HIS A 387 2.37 9.23 20.86
N ARG A 388 1.81 10.26 21.53
CA ARG A 388 2.39 11.62 21.54
C ARG A 388 3.82 11.67 22.06
N GLN A 389 4.21 10.79 22.98
CA GLN A 389 5.60 10.74 23.48
C GLN A 389 6.60 10.29 22.39
N ASP A 390 6.16 9.55 21.36
CA ASP A 390 7.02 9.19 20.22
C ASP A 390 7.34 10.46 19.41
N ILE A 391 6.34 11.34 19.24
CA ILE A 391 6.48 12.64 18.58
C ILE A 391 7.35 13.57 19.41
N ASP A 392 7.14 13.64 20.73
CA ASP A 392 7.98 14.43 21.63
C ASP A 392 9.45 14.02 21.52
N ARG A 393 9.72 12.72 21.45
CA ARG A 393 11.07 12.17 21.28
C ARG A 393 11.65 12.49 19.90
N LEU A 394 10.87 12.43 18.82
CA LEU A 394 11.30 12.87 17.49
C LEU A 394 11.77 14.33 17.52
N PHE A 395 10.97 15.23 18.07
CA PHE A 395 11.32 16.66 18.08
C PHE A 395 12.44 16.99 19.05
N ALA A 396 12.53 16.33 20.21
CA ALA A 396 13.68 16.46 21.10
C ALA A 396 14.98 15.97 20.44
N ALA A 397 14.90 14.91 19.64
CA ALA A 397 16.04 14.40 18.87
C ALA A 397 16.43 15.37 17.74
N LEU A 398 15.46 15.96 17.04
CA LEU A 398 15.71 16.97 16.01
C LEU A 398 16.40 18.23 16.57
N GLU A 399 16.03 18.70 17.76
CA GLU A 399 16.72 19.83 18.39
C GLU A 399 18.20 19.51 18.69
N LYS A 400 18.52 18.26 19.03
CA LYS A 400 19.91 17.82 19.17
C LYS A 400 20.61 17.73 17.81
N VAL A 401 19.95 17.20 16.78
CA VAL A 401 20.50 17.13 15.41
C VAL A 401 20.96 18.51 14.93
N LYS A 402 20.16 19.57 15.17
CA LYS A 402 20.51 20.95 14.80
C LYS A 402 21.80 21.47 15.45
N GLN A 403 22.23 20.91 16.58
CA GLN A 403 23.48 21.31 17.23
C GLN A 403 24.71 20.69 16.57
N PHE A 404 24.53 19.67 15.72
CA PHE A 404 25.60 18.94 15.05
C PHE A 404 25.76 19.29 13.56
N LEU A 405 24.79 20.00 12.95
CA LEU A 405 24.73 20.30 11.52
C LEU A 405 24.91 21.79 11.20
#